data_AF-A0A8C8VS88-F1
#
_entry.id   AF-A0A8C8VS88-F1
#
_cell.length_a   1.000
_cell.length_b   1.000
_cell.length_c   1.000
_cell.angle_alpha   90.00
_cell.angle_beta   90.00
_cell.angle_gamma   90.00
#
_symmetry.space_group_name_H-M   'P 1'
#
loop_
_entity.id
_entity.type
_entity.pdbx_description
1 polymer ?
#
loop_
_entity_poly.entity_id
_entity_poly.type
_entity_poly.pdbx_seq_one_letter_code
_entity_poly.pdbx_strand_id
1 'polypeptide(L)'
;MSGSFDLSVQDLNDLLSDGSGCYSLPSQPCNEVVPRVYVGNASVAQDISQLQKLGITHVLNAAEGRSFMHVNTNANFYKDSGIIYLGIKANDTQEFNLSAYFERAADFIDQALAYNNGASWPSSFPVQVILKESSLPLDLQKICW
;
A
#
# COMPACT_ATOMS: atom_id res chain seq x y z
N MET A 1 28.66 -18.15 -9.01
CA MET A 1 29.01 -17.47 -7.74
C MET A 1 27.78 -16.70 -7.29
N SER A 2 26.86 -17.31 -6.54
CA SER A 2 25.78 -16.57 -5.88
C SER A 2 26.33 -16.07 -4.55
N GLY A 3 26.84 -14.84 -4.55
CA GLY A 3 27.10 -14.17 -3.28
C GLY A 3 25.78 -14.04 -2.55
N SER A 4 25.66 -14.64 -1.37
CA SER A 4 24.56 -14.34 -0.46
C SER A 4 24.70 -12.86 -0.12
N PHE A 5 23.76 -12.03 -0.58
CA PHE A 5 23.66 -10.67 -0.08
C PHE A 5 23.16 -10.78 1.36
N ASP A 6 24.09 -10.86 2.30
CA ASP A 6 23.78 -10.83 3.72
C ASP A 6 23.55 -9.37 4.09
N LEU A 7 22.29 -8.93 3.98
CA LEU A 7 21.83 -7.61 4.39
C LEU A 7 21.18 -7.74 5.77
N SER A 8 21.65 -6.97 6.73
CA SER A 8 21.07 -6.91 8.06
C SER A 8 19.89 -5.92 8.12
N VAL A 9 19.07 -6.02 9.18
CA VAL A 9 18.01 -5.03 9.45
C VAL A 9 18.59 -3.62 9.64
N GLN A 10 19.80 -3.51 10.19
CA GLN A 10 20.44 -2.22 10.37
C GLN A 10 20.81 -1.57 9.04
N ASP A 11 21.30 -2.35 8.08
CA ASP A 11 21.62 -1.85 6.73
C ASP A 11 20.36 -1.29 6.04
N LEU A 12 19.20 -1.90 6.27
CA LEU A 12 17.91 -1.40 5.76
C LEU A 12 17.47 -0.11 6.45
N ASN A 13 17.65 -0.01 7.77
CA ASN A 13 17.35 1.22 8.53
C ASN A 13 18.21 2.40 8.06
N ASP A 14 19.49 2.14 7.76
CA ASP A 14 20.42 3.15 7.25
C ASP A 14 20.02 3.63 5.84
N LEU A 15 19.40 2.77 5.01
CA LEU A 15 18.84 3.15 3.70
C LEU A 15 17.56 3.98 3.81
N LEU A 16 16.76 3.78 4.87
CA LEU A 16 15.48 4.45 5.08
C LEU A 16 15.62 5.81 5.78
N SER A 17 16.70 6.02 6.52
CA SER A 17 16.98 7.28 7.21
C SER A 17 17.73 8.27 6.32
N ASP A 18 17.64 9.56 6.65
CA ASP A 18 18.47 10.58 6.00
C ASP A 18 19.92 10.54 6.52
N GLY A 19 20.80 11.39 5.98
CA GLY A 19 22.21 11.47 6.40
C GLY A 19 22.43 11.88 7.87
N SER A 20 21.37 12.20 8.61
CA SER A 20 21.39 12.48 10.05
C SER A 20 20.84 11.33 10.90
N GLY A 21 20.39 10.24 10.29
CA GLY A 21 19.75 9.10 10.97
C GLY A 21 18.28 9.35 11.33
N CYS A 22 17.64 10.36 10.73
CA CYS A 22 16.24 10.70 10.96
C CYS A 22 15.34 10.09 9.88
N TYR A 23 14.17 9.57 10.29
CA TYR A 23 13.15 9.10 9.37
C TYR A 23 12.22 10.24 8.98
N SER A 24 11.95 10.37 7.68
CA SER A 24 11.01 11.35 7.15
C SER A 24 9.63 10.73 6.98
N LEU A 25 8.59 11.50 7.31
CA LEU A 25 7.22 11.13 6.99
C LEU A 25 6.92 11.36 5.50
N PRO A 26 5.92 10.65 4.94
CA PRO A 26 5.42 10.90 3.60
C PRO A 26 5.15 12.39 3.36
N SER A 27 5.67 12.92 2.25
CA SER A 27 5.44 14.32 1.86
C SER A 27 4.12 14.53 1.12
N GLN A 28 3.49 13.44 0.66
CA GLN A 28 2.25 13.45 -0.10
C GLN A 28 1.34 12.29 0.34
N PRO A 29 0.00 12.43 0.23
CA PRO A 29 -0.92 11.36 0.62
C PRO A 29 -0.85 10.10 -0.26
N CYS A 30 -0.29 10.19 -1.47
CA CYS A 30 -0.18 9.11 -2.44
C CYS A 30 0.96 9.38 -3.42
N ASN A 31 1.76 8.35 -3.70
CA ASN A 31 2.88 8.42 -4.64
C ASN A 31 2.86 7.21 -5.58
N GLU A 32 3.19 7.41 -6.85
CA GLU A 32 3.51 6.31 -7.77
C GLU A 32 4.94 5.85 -7.49
N VAL A 33 5.09 4.65 -6.94
CA VAL A 33 6.40 4.12 -6.51
C VAL A 33 7.11 3.33 -7.61
N VAL A 34 6.32 2.68 -8.47
CA VAL A 34 6.75 2.08 -9.74
C VAL A 34 5.61 2.27 -10.75
N PRO A 35 5.87 2.18 -12.07
CA PRO A 35 4.86 2.42 -13.07
C PRO A 35 3.57 1.65 -12.80
N ARG A 36 2.46 2.39 -12.74
CA ARG A 36 1.11 1.87 -12.45
C ARG A 36 0.92 1.29 -11.06
N VAL A 37 1.82 1.52 -10.09
CA VAL A 37 1.64 1.09 -8.70
C VAL A 37 1.79 2.28 -7.78
N TYR A 38 0.70 2.60 -7.10
CA TYR A 38 0.62 3.72 -6.17
C TYR A 38 0.70 3.19 -4.73
N VAL A 39 1.36 3.93 -3.84
CA VAL A 39 1.31 3.74 -2.39
C VAL A 39 0.67 4.98 -1.79
N GLY A 40 -0.42 4.81 -1.04
CA GLY A 40 -1.13 5.94 -0.44
C GLY A 40 -1.80 5.61 0.89
N ASN A 41 -2.17 6.67 1.60
CA ASN A 41 -2.73 6.59 2.94
C ASN A 41 -4.26 6.41 2.96
N ALA A 42 -4.82 6.33 4.18
CA ALA A 42 -6.24 6.05 4.39
C ALA A 42 -7.19 7.09 3.76
N SER A 43 -6.76 8.36 3.69
CA SER A 43 -7.60 9.44 3.15
C SER A 43 -7.88 9.23 1.65
N VAL A 44 -6.86 8.81 0.91
CA VAL A 44 -6.96 8.50 -0.52
C VAL A 44 -7.78 7.23 -0.74
N ALA A 45 -7.61 6.23 0.14
CA ALA A 45 -8.40 4.99 0.10
C ALA A 45 -9.91 5.22 0.17
N GLN A 46 -10.32 6.22 0.94
CA GLN A 46 -11.71 6.53 1.24
C GLN A 46 -12.33 7.50 0.23
N ASP A 47 -11.55 8.12 -0.65
CA ASP A 47 -12.03 9.03 -1.68
C ASP A 47 -12.15 8.32 -3.05
N ILE A 48 -13.28 7.62 -3.26
CA ILE A 48 -13.57 6.91 -4.53
C ILE A 48 -13.48 7.85 -5.74
N SER A 49 -13.85 9.13 -5.59
CA SER A 49 -13.78 10.09 -6.69
C SER A 49 -12.33 10.39 -7.08
N GLN A 50 -11.44 10.51 -6.10
CA GLN A 50 -10.01 10.66 -6.33
C GLN A 50 -9.42 9.39 -6.97
N LEU A 51 -9.80 8.21 -6.49
CA LEU A 51 -9.37 6.93 -7.06
C LEU A 51 -9.72 6.83 -8.56
N GLN A 52 -10.96 7.16 -8.91
CA GLN A 52 -11.42 7.16 -10.30
C GLN A 52 -10.71 8.20 -11.16
N LYS A 53 -10.43 9.40 -10.63
CA LYS A 53 -9.65 10.44 -11.33
C LYS A 53 -8.22 9.99 -11.63
N LEU A 54 -7.62 9.22 -10.73
CA LEU A 54 -6.31 8.61 -10.91
C LEU A 54 -6.35 7.39 -11.84
N GLY A 55 -7.54 6.92 -12.23
CA GLY A 55 -7.70 5.71 -13.04
C GLY A 55 -7.44 4.41 -12.27
N ILE A 56 -7.48 4.46 -10.94
CA ILE A 56 -7.22 3.30 -10.09
C ILE A 56 -8.33 2.26 -10.28
N THR A 57 -7.93 1.04 -10.60
CA THR A 57 -8.84 -0.08 -10.85
C THR A 57 -8.87 -1.10 -9.73
N HIS A 58 -7.80 -1.17 -8.93
CA HIS A 58 -7.62 -2.15 -7.87
C HIS A 58 -7.11 -1.45 -6.61
N VAL A 59 -7.67 -1.85 -5.47
CA VAL A 59 -7.26 -1.39 -4.14
C VAL A 59 -6.87 -2.60 -3.29
N LEU A 60 -5.60 -2.62 -2.87
CA LEU A 60 -5.11 -3.52 -1.83
C LEU A 60 -5.00 -2.74 -0.51
N ASN A 61 -5.90 -3.00 0.44
CA ASN A 61 -5.84 -2.43 1.79
C ASN A 61 -5.03 -3.34 2.70
N ALA A 62 -3.78 -2.97 2.99
CA ALA A 62 -2.89 -3.73 3.87
C ALA A 62 -3.20 -3.55 5.36
N ALA A 63 -4.21 -2.76 5.73
CA ALA A 63 -4.57 -2.46 7.11
C ALA A 63 -6.10 -2.49 7.32
N GLU A 64 -6.79 -3.49 6.75
CA GLU A 64 -8.24 -3.62 6.88
C GLU A 64 -8.66 -3.86 8.34
N GLY A 65 -9.58 -3.04 8.85
CA GLY A 65 -10.10 -3.24 10.20
C GLY A 65 -10.90 -2.04 10.69
N ARG A 66 -11.39 -2.12 11.93
CA ARG A 66 -12.30 -1.12 12.53
C ARG A 66 -11.68 -0.29 13.65
N SER A 67 -10.48 -0.62 14.11
CA SER A 67 -9.81 0.16 15.15
C SER A 67 -9.25 1.47 14.58
N PHE A 68 -8.87 2.41 15.44
CA PHE A 68 -8.16 3.62 15.04
C PHE A 68 -6.85 3.37 14.26
N MET A 69 -6.22 2.20 14.45
CA MET A 69 -5.02 1.77 13.72
C MET A 69 -5.30 1.05 12.40
N HIS A 70 -6.53 1.04 11.91
CA HIS A 70 -6.90 0.34 10.68
C HIS A 70 -7.69 1.26 9.75
N VAL A 71 -7.71 0.90 8.47
CA VAL A 71 -8.51 1.54 7.44
C VAL A 71 -9.82 0.78 7.29
N ASN A 72 -10.92 1.40 7.70
CA ASN A 72 -12.25 0.80 7.69
C ASN A 72 -12.90 0.90 6.30
N THR A 73 -12.34 0.17 5.34
CA THR A 73 -12.96 -0.10 4.03
C THR A 73 -13.11 -1.61 3.85
N ASN A 74 -13.92 -2.01 2.88
CA ASN A 74 -14.12 -3.42 2.50
C ASN A 74 -14.66 -3.48 1.06
N ALA A 75 -14.87 -4.68 0.52
CA ALA A 75 -15.41 -4.85 -0.83
C ALA A 75 -16.76 -4.13 -1.05
N ASN A 76 -17.61 -4.02 -0.02
CA ASN A 76 -18.89 -3.32 -0.14
C ASN A 76 -18.73 -1.79 -0.18
N PHE A 77 -17.67 -1.24 0.40
CA PHE A 77 -17.35 0.19 0.29
C PHE A 77 -17.09 0.60 -1.16
N TYR A 78 -16.41 -0.25 -1.93
CA TYR A 78 -16.10 -0.03 -3.34
C TYR A 78 -17.18 -0.57 -4.29
N LYS A 79 -18.31 -1.05 -3.76
CA LYS A 79 -19.41 -1.54 -4.58
C LYS A 79 -19.86 -0.46 -5.56
N ASP A 80 -20.14 -0.86 -6.79
CA ASP A 80 -20.58 0.00 -7.89
C ASP A 80 -19.55 1.04 -8.40
N SER A 81 -18.34 1.11 -7.81
CA SER A 81 -17.27 2.01 -8.27
C SER A 81 -16.47 1.47 -9.46
N GLY A 82 -16.58 0.16 -9.73
CA GLY A 82 -15.72 -0.56 -10.68
C GLY A 82 -14.35 -0.94 -10.12
N ILE A 83 -14.05 -0.60 -8.86
CA ILE A 83 -12.78 -0.91 -8.19
C ILE A 83 -12.83 -2.32 -7.60
N ILE A 84 -11.82 -3.14 -7.92
CA ILE A 84 -11.63 -4.47 -7.36
C ILE A 84 -10.84 -4.35 -6.05
N TYR A 85 -11.29 -5.04 -5.00
CA TYR A 85 -10.76 -4.87 -3.64
C TYR A 85 -10.15 -6.14 -3.06
N LEU A 86 -8.99 -5.99 -2.43
CA LEU A 86 -8.38 -6.97 -1.54
C LEU A 86 -8.08 -6.32 -0.19
N GLY A 87 -8.58 -6.91 0.90
CA GLY A 87 -8.27 -6.49 2.26
C GLY A 87 -7.39 -7.50 2.99
N ILE A 88 -6.34 -7.01 3.65
CA ILE A 88 -5.50 -7.76 4.59
C ILE A 88 -5.65 -7.08 5.95
N LYS A 89 -6.05 -7.87 6.95
CA LYS A 89 -6.22 -7.39 8.33
C LYS A 89 -4.88 -7.42 9.07
N ALA A 90 -3.91 -6.67 8.58
CA ALA A 90 -2.59 -6.61 9.19
C ALA A 90 -2.54 -5.61 10.34
N ASN A 91 -1.83 -6.02 11.39
CA ASN A 91 -1.39 -5.12 12.43
C ASN A 91 0.03 -4.67 12.10
N ASP A 92 0.32 -3.41 12.37
CA ASP A 92 1.64 -2.80 12.20
C ASP A 92 2.50 -3.06 13.44
N THR A 93 2.89 -4.33 13.61
CA THR A 93 3.73 -4.80 14.72
C THR A 93 4.68 -5.90 14.26
N GLN A 94 5.81 -6.07 14.95
CA GLN A 94 6.84 -7.07 14.61
C GLN A 94 6.33 -8.52 14.75
N GLU A 95 5.32 -8.75 15.59
CA GLU A 95 4.74 -10.07 15.82
C GLU A 95 3.75 -10.48 14.72
N PHE A 96 3.24 -9.52 13.94
CA PHE A 96 2.33 -9.81 12.85
C PHE A 96 3.10 -10.43 11.68
N ASN A 97 2.80 -11.68 11.36
CA ASN A 97 3.42 -12.35 10.22
C ASN A 97 2.84 -11.84 8.89
N LEU A 98 3.32 -10.69 8.43
CA LEU A 98 2.94 -10.10 7.14
C LEU A 98 3.40 -10.97 5.96
N SER A 99 4.49 -11.72 6.12
CA SER A 99 5.06 -12.56 5.05
C SER A 99 4.08 -13.64 4.56
N ALA A 100 3.17 -14.11 5.43
CA ALA A 100 2.11 -15.05 5.07
C ALA A 100 1.15 -14.51 3.99
N TYR A 101 1.17 -13.21 3.71
CA TYR A 101 0.31 -12.56 2.71
C TYR A 101 1.06 -12.11 1.45
N PHE A 102 2.38 -12.29 1.38
CA PHE A 102 3.19 -11.79 0.25
C PHE A 102 2.76 -12.37 -1.09
N GLU A 103 2.60 -13.70 -1.19
CA GLU A 103 2.15 -14.34 -2.43
C GLU A 103 0.77 -13.83 -2.85
N ARG A 104 -0.18 -13.79 -1.92
CA ARG A 104 -1.55 -13.31 -2.19
C ARG A 104 -1.59 -11.84 -2.63
N ALA A 105 -0.75 -11.00 -2.02
CA ALA A 105 -0.65 -9.59 -2.38
C ALA A 105 0.02 -9.41 -3.76
N ALA A 106 1.08 -10.16 -4.03
CA ALA A 106 1.78 -10.16 -5.31
C ALA A 106 0.86 -10.62 -6.45
N ASP A 107 0.16 -11.74 -6.27
CA ASP A 107 -0.80 -12.26 -7.25
C ASP A 107 -1.90 -11.23 -7.58
N PHE A 108 -2.36 -10.49 -6.57
CA PHE A 108 -3.36 -9.44 -6.75
C PHE A 108 -2.81 -8.25 -7.56
N ILE A 109 -1.58 -7.83 -7.27
CA ILE A 109 -0.90 -6.77 -8.02
C ILE A 109 -0.66 -7.21 -9.46
N ASP A 110 -0.21 -8.45 -9.68
CA ASP A 110 0.04 -9.00 -11.02
C ASP A 110 -1.25 -9.09 -11.84
N GLN A 111 -2.35 -9.56 -11.23
CA GLN A 111 -3.67 -9.54 -11.86
C GLN A 111 -4.10 -8.13 -12.24
N ALA A 112 -3.89 -7.15 -11.35
CA ALA A 112 -4.23 -5.76 -11.59
C ALA A 112 -3.39 -5.14 -12.72
N LEU A 113 -2.12 -5.51 -12.82
CA LEU A 113 -1.22 -5.05 -13.89
C LEU A 113 -1.56 -5.69 -15.25
N ALA A 114 -1.96 -6.96 -15.24
CA ALA A 114 -2.43 -7.70 -16.42
C ALA A 114 -3.87 -7.34 -16.82
N TYR A 115 -4.61 -6.66 -15.95
CA TYR A 115 -6.01 -6.31 -16.17
C TYR A 115 -6.16 -5.39 -17.38
N ASN A 116 -6.68 -5.96 -18.46
CA ASN A 116 -6.95 -5.29 -19.71
C ASN A 116 -8.46 -5.43 -19.96
N ASN A 117 -9.21 -4.36 -19.78
CA ASN A 117 -10.66 -4.38 -19.55
C ASN A 117 -11.52 -4.68 -20.81
N GLY A 118 -11.03 -5.52 -21.72
CA GLY A 118 -11.69 -5.84 -23.00
C GLY A 118 -11.83 -4.65 -23.96
N ALA A 119 -11.34 -3.47 -23.60
CA ALA A 119 -11.49 -2.25 -24.36
C ALA A 119 -10.19 -1.95 -25.13
N SER A 120 -10.33 -1.68 -26.43
CA SER A 120 -9.28 -1.20 -27.32
C SER A 120 -8.91 0.26 -27.03
N TRP A 121 -8.49 0.55 -25.80
CA TRP A 121 -7.93 1.84 -25.41
C TRP A 121 -6.47 1.62 -24.96
N PRO A 122 -5.58 2.60 -25.16
CA PRO A 122 -4.14 2.39 -24.95
C PRO A 122 -3.87 2.17 -23.46
N SER A 123 -3.52 0.94 -23.04
CA SER A 123 -2.57 0.58 -21.96
C SER A 123 -2.45 1.42 -20.65
N SER A 124 -3.46 2.18 -20.21
CA SER A 124 -3.23 3.32 -19.28
C SER A 124 -3.94 3.30 -17.92
N PHE A 125 -4.30 2.14 -17.35
CA PHE A 125 -4.96 2.14 -16.03
C PHE A 125 -4.05 1.65 -14.88
N PRO A 126 -3.83 2.48 -13.85
CA PRO A 126 -2.98 2.14 -12.71
C PRO A 126 -3.65 1.27 -11.63
N VAL A 127 -2.80 0.70 -10.78
CA VAL A 127 -3.07 -0.09 -9.58
C VAL A 127 -2.73 0.79 -8.36
N GLN A 128 -3.55 0.75 -7.31
CA GLN A 128 -3.17 1.34 -6.03
C GLN A 128 -3.04 0.30 -4.94
N VAL A 129 -1.88 0.30 -4.32
CA VAL A 129 -1.59 -0.36 -3.06
C VAL A 129 -1.78 0.67 -1.94
N ILE A 130 -2.56 0.33 -0.94
CA ILE A 130 -2.84 1.22 0.19
C ILE A 130 -2.03 0.69 1.36
N LEU A 131 -0.97 1.42 1.69
CA LEU A 131 -0.19 1.21 2.90
C LEU A 131 -0.60 2.32 3.85
N LYS A 132 -1.13 1.93 5.01
CA LYS A 132 -1.57 2.89 6.02
C LYS A 132 -0.39 3.75 6.45
N GLU A 133 -0.52 5.06 6.27
CA GLU A 133 0.23 6.03 7.05
C GLU A 133 -0.50 6.23 8.38
N SER A 134 0.19 6.01 9.50
CA SER A 134 -0.40 6.14 10.83
C SER A 134 -0.67 7.62 11.14
N SER A 135 -1.93 7.97 11.40
CA SER A 135 -2.35 9.27 11.95
C SER A 135 -2.06 9.39 13.45
N LEU A 136 -1.06 8.65 13.93
CA LEU A 136 -0.57 8.77 15.30
C LEU A 136 0.16 10.11 15.47
N PRO A 137 0.03 10.77 16.63
CA PRO A 137 0.90 11.89 16.96
C PRO A 137 2.37 11.45 16.92
N LEU A 138 3.27 12.37 16.56
CA LEU A 138 4.71 12.13 16.27
C LEU A 138 5.45 11.33 17.37
N ASP A 139 4.95 11.37 18.61
CA ASP A 139 5.47 10.64 19.77
C ASP A 139 5.12 9.14 19.77
N LEU A 140 4.03 8.74 19.11
CA LEU A 140 3.60 7.35 18.95
C LEU A 140 3.97 6.74 17.59
N GLN A 141 4.37 7.57 16.61
CA GLN A 141 4.88 7.09 15.31
C GLN A 141 6.20 6.30 15.42
N LYS A 142 6.92 6.39 16.55
CA LYS A 142 8.13 5.60 16.83
C LYS A 142 7.86 4.10 17.07
N ILE A 143 6.59 3.69 17.19
CA ILE A 143 6.18 2.33 17.55
C ILE A 143 5.64 1.56 16.32
N CYS A 144 5.36 2.25 15.22
CA CYS A 144 4.77 1.68 14.01
C CYS A 144 5.54 2.17 12.78
N TRP A 145 6.77 1.67 12.66
CA TRP A 145 7.57 1.45 11.45
C TRP A 145 8.53 0.29 11.78
#